data_AF-A0A1G0LFM8-F1
#
_entry.id   AF-A0A1G0LFM8-F1
#
_cell.length_a   1.000
_cell.length_b   1.000
_cell.length_c   1.000
_cell.angle_alpha   90.00
_cell.angle_beta   90.00
_cell.angle_gamma   90.00
#
_symmetry.space_group_name_H-M   'P 1'
#
loop_
_entity.id
_entity.type
_entity.pdbx_description
1 polymer ?
#
loop_
_entity_poly.entity_id
_entity_poly.type
_entity_poly.pdbx_seq_one_letter_code
_entity_poly.pdbx_strand_id
1 'polypeptide(L)'
;MHKLYSKQAFAAAGLLTAPFHHFRRNDQVRLGDIPFGLPLVVKPVQEGSSVGISIVRKESDLPAALECAFAYDDEVLVEQYIKGQEVQVGILDNQPIGAIEIVPKNEFYDYEAKYTDGMAEHIFPARLDKDLYQKALLTGGETHRALGCRGYSRVDLLVTAAGECFVLEVNTLPGMTSLSLFPEIAAKGAGLSFEELVVKIVESSSLTNR
;
A
#
# COMPACT_ATOMS: atom_id res chain seq x y z
N MET A 1 4.79 -1.21 9.86
CA MET A 1 6.00 -1.45 9.02
C MET A 1 6.63 -0.09 8.72
N HIS A 2 7.95 0.00 8.67
CA HIS A 2 8.65 1.28 8.44
C HIS A 2 8.69 1.64 6.95
N LYS A 3 7.92 2.64 6.51
CA LYS A 3 7.71 2.93 5.07
C LYS A 3 8.98 3.36 4.31
N LEU A 4 9.91 4.04 4.98
CA LEU A 4 11.17 4.46 4.34
C LEU A 4 12.01 3.25 3.91
N TYR A 5 12.25 2.31 4.83
CA TYR A 5 13.09 1.14 4.55
C TYR A 5 12.43 0.17 3.57
N SER A 6 11.11 0.00 3.64
CA SER A 6 10.40 -0.82 2.65
C SER A 6 10.54 -0.24 1.25
N LYS A 7 10.40 1.08 1.07
CA LYS A 7 10.58 1.75 -0.23
C LYS A 7 12.02 1.67 -0.74
N GLN A 8 13.02 1.77 0.13
CA GLN A 8 14.41 1.54 -0.25
C GLN A 8 14.63 0.11 -0.74
N ALA A 9 14.03 -0.88 -0.08
CA ALA A 9 14.08 -2.27 -0.54
C ALA A 9 13.35 -2.48 -1.88
N PHE A 10 12.20 -1.84 -2.10
CA PHE A 10 11.50 -1.87 -3.38
C PHE A 10 12.39 -1.34 -4.50
N ALA A 11 12.97 -0.14 -4.31
CA ALA A 11 13.85 0.47 -5.29
C ALA A 11 15.09 -0.39 -5.57
N ALA A 12 15.71 -0.96 -4.54
CA ALA A 12 16.86 -1.86 -4.69
C ALA A 12 16.51 -3.16 -5.46
N ALA A 13 15.26 -3.62 -5.36
CA ALA A 13 14.74 -4.75 -6.12
C ALA A 13 14.26 -4.39 -7.55
N GLY A 14 14.38 -3.12 -7.96
CA GLY A 14 13.90 -2.65 -9.26
C GLY A 14 12.37 -2.47 -9.35
N LEU A 15 11.68 -2.49 -8.21
CA LEU A 15 10.23 -2.26 -8.13
C LEU A 15 9.94 -0.76 -8.13
N LEU A 16 8.94 -0.35 -8.89
CA LEU A 16 8.50 1.04 -8.91
C LEU A 16 7.85 1.39 -7.57
N THR A 17 8.23 2.53 -7.01
CA THR A 17 7.54 3.17 -5.90
C THR A 17 7.60 4.67 -6.12
N ALA A 18 6.61 5.42 -5.62
CA ALA A 18 6.57 6.87 -5.85
C ALA A 18 7.89 7.52 -5.39
N PRO A 19 8.51 8.40 -6.20
CA PRO A 19 9.65 9.20 -5.78
C PRO A 19 9.35 9.86 -4.43
N PHE A 20 10.35 9.86 -3.55
CA PHE A 20 10.14 10.28 -2.17
C PHE A 20 11.34 11.05 -1.61
N HIS A 21 11.07 11.87 -0.61
CA HIS A 21 12.05 12.51 0.24
C HIS A 21 11.67 12.31 1.71
N HIS A 22 12.67 12.17 2.57
CA HIS A 22 12.50 11.88 3.99
C HIS A 22 12.97 13.07 4.82
N PHE A 23 12.17 13.47 5.81
CA PHE A 23 12.50 14.54 6.74
C PHE A 23 12.27 14.07 8.18
N ARG A 24 13.06 14.62 9.10
CA ARG A 24 12.92 14.44 10.55
C ARG A 24 12.29 15.66 11.19
N ARG A 25 11.76 15.47 12.39
CA ARG A 25 11.28 16.58 13.22
C ARG A 25 12.42 17.60 13.39
N ASN A 26 12.07 18.86 13.19
CA ASN A 26 12.96 20.03 13.21
C ASN A 26 13.80 20.27 11.95
N ASP A 27 13.70 19.43 10.91
CA ASP A 27 14.24 19.79 9.60
C ASP A 27 13.51 21.02 9.05
N GLN A 28 14.25 21.94 8.43
CA GLN A 28 13.62 22.99 7.64
C GLN A 28 13.24 22.41 6.28
N VAL A 29 11.94 22.21 6.06
CA VAL A 29 11.42 21.66 4.81
C VAL A 29 10.95 22.78 3.90
N ARG A 30 11.47 22.86 2.68
CA ARG A 30 10.99 23.77 1.63
C ARG A 30 10.62 22.98 0.38
N LEU A 31 9.70 23.51 -0.43
CA LEU A 31 9.30 22.84 -1.66
C LEU A 31 10.49 22.64 -2.63
N GLY A 32 11.44 23.58 -2.64
CA GLY A 32 12.66 23.48 -3.44
C GLY A 32 13.59 22.33 -3.08
N ASP A 33 13.45 21.74 -1.88
CA ASP A 33 14.23 20.57 -1.46
C ASP A 33 13.65 19.25 -2.00
N ILE A 34 12.44 19.30 -2.59
CA ILE A 34 11.70 18.14 -3.08
C ILE A 34 11.85 18.03 -4.60
N PRO A 35 12.49 16.98 -5.14
CA PRO A 35 12.96 16.95 -6.52
C PRO A 35 11.87 16.73 -7.58
N PHE A 36 10.62 16.46 -7.19
CA PHE A 36 9.52 16.07 -8.09
C PHE A 36 8.32 17.03 -8.09
N GLY A 37 8.32 18.09 -7.27
CA GLY A 37 7.29 19.12 -7.26
C GLY A 37 5.88 18.63 -6.85
N LEU A 38 4.89 19.54 -6.96
CA LEU A 38 3.49 19.30 -6.61
C LEU A 38 2.73 18.52 -7.71
N PRO A 39 1.66 17.77 -7.36
CA PRO A 39 1.17 17.53 -6.00
C PRO A 39 2.00 16.49 -5.22
N LEU A 40 1.94 16.58 -3.90
CA LEU A 40 2.69 15.72 -2.97
C LEU A 40 1.74 14.93 -2.07
N VAL A 41 2.21 13.79 -1.57
CA VAL A 41 1.60 13.06 -0.45
C VAL A 41 2.56 13.13 0.73
N VAL A 42 2.13 13.77 1.81
CA VAL A 42 2.88 13.84 3.07
C VAL A 42 2.31 12.81 4.03
N LYS A 43 3.13 11.93 4.60
CA LYS A 43 2.69 10.89 5.53
C LYS A 43 3.71 10.57 6.61
N PRO A 44 3.28 10.14 7.82
CA PRO A 44 4.18 9.63 8.84
C PRO A 44 4.84 8.33 8.37
N VAL A 45 6.07 8.06 8.81
CA VAL A 45 6.83 6.91 8.35
C VAL A 45 6.30 5.58 8.90
N GLN A 46 5.91 5.54 10.18
CA GLN A 46 5.56 4.29 10.87
C GLN A 46 4.06 4.02 10.99
N GLU A 47 3.20 5.00 10.72
CA GLU A 47 1.76 4.86 10.96
C GLU A 47 1.00 4.01 9.93
N GLY A 48 -0.06 3.35 10.39
CA GLY A 48 -0.98 2.60 9.52
C GLY A 48 -2.24 3.39 9.16
N SER A 49 -3.15 2.74 8.44
CA SER A 49 -4.55 3.18 8.30
C SER A 49 -4.76 4.62 7.81
N SER A 50 -3.83 5.13 7.01
CA SER A 50 -3.87 6.47 6.43
C SER A 50 -3.91 7.63 7.44
N VAL A 51 -3.51 7.38 8.69
CA VAL A 51 -3.43 8.41 9.73
C VAL A 51 -2.30 9.40 9.43
N GLY A 52 -2.58 10.69 9.58
CA GLY A 52 -1.60 11.77 9.33
C GLY A 52 -1.24 11.98 7.86
N ILE A 53 -1.96 11.36 6.92
CA ILE A 53 -1.71 11.54 5.47
C ILE A 53 -2.39 12.82 4.97
N SER A 54 -1.68 13.59 4.15
CA SER A 54 -2.20 14.80 3.49
C SER A 54 -1.76 14.87 2.03
N ILE A 55 -2.66 15.29 1.14
CA ILE A 55 -2.33 15.61 -0.25
C ILE A 55 -2.11 17.12 -0.38
N VAL A 56 -0.89 17.52 -0.73
CA VAL A 56 -0.50 18.92 -0.88
C VAL A 56 -0.55 19.29 -2.36
N ARG A 57 -1.49 20.17 -2.74
CA ARG A 57 -1.64 20.65 -4.12
C ARG A 57 -1.07 22.05 -4.36
N LYS A 58 -0.85 22.80 -3.28
CA LYS A 58 -0.24 24.14 -3.30
C LYS A 58 0.86 24.21 -2.25
N GLU A 59 1.89 25.00 -2.54
CA GLU A 59 3.02 25.20 -1.62
C GLU A 59 2.58 25.72 -0.25
N SER A 60 1.56 26.57 -0.21
CA SER A 60 0.97 27.12 1.02
C SER A 60 0.48 26.05 1.99
N ASP A 61 0.14 24.86 1.50
CA ASP A 61 -0.50 23.81 2.29
C ASP A 61 0.55 22.85 2.89
N LEU A 62 1.81 22.92 2.44
CA LEU A 62 2.90 22.05 2.87
C LEU A 62 3.20 22.16 4.38
N PRO A 63 3.28 23.36 5.00
CA PRO A 63 3.56 23.47 6.44
C PRO A 63 2.49 22.77 7.30
N ALA A 64 1.21 22.94 6.96
CA ALA A 64 0.11 22.32 7.70
C ALA A 64 0.11 20.79 7.54
N ALA A 65 0.41 20.29 6.34
CA ALA A 65 0.55 18.85 6.09
C ALA A 65 1.72 18.23 6.88
N LEU A 66 2.85 18.93 6.96
CA LEU A 66 3.99 18.50 7.77
C LEU A 66 3.66 18.50 9.27
N GLU A 67 3.04 19.56 9.78
CA GLU A 67 2.59 19.63 11.17
C GLU A 67 1.65 18.47 11.52
N CYS A 68 0.68 18.18 10.65
CA CYS A 68 -0.23 17.05 10.79
C CYS A 68 0.53 15.72 10.86
N ALA A 69 1.45 15.45 9.92
CA ALA A 69 2.20 14.20 9.90
C ALA A 69 3.16 14.07 11.10
N PHE A 70 3.83 15.16 11.47
CA PHE A 70 4.69 15.22 12.66
C PHE A 70 3.92 15.14 13.98
N ALA A 71 2.59 15.23 13.99
CA ALA A 71 1.81 14.95 15.20
C ALA A 71 1.82 13.45 15.56
N TYR A 72 2.12 12.57 14.59
CA TYR A 72 2.06 11.11 14.75
C TYR A 72 3.42 10.42 14.72
N ASP A 73 4.45 11.04 14.12
CA ASP A 73 5.78 10.45 13.99
C ASP A 73 6.86 11.54 14.03
N ASP A 74 8.08 11.20 14.44
CA ASP A 74 9.24 12.08 14.36
C ASP A 74 9.89 12.06 12.97
N GLU A 75 9.50 11.11 12.12
CA GLU A 75 9.95 10.99 10.74
C GLU A 75 8.76 11.05 9.77
N VAL A 76 8.89 11.85 8.70
CA VAL A 76 7.87 11.99 7.67
C VAL A 76 8.43 11.68 6.29
N LEU A 77 7.57 11.12 5.46
CA LEU A 77 7.84 10.84 4.07
C LEU A 77 6.99 11.77 3.20
N VAL A 78 7.64 12.47 2.29
CA VAL A 78 6.99 13.27 1.26
C VAL A 78 7.17 12.54 -0.06
N GLU A 79 6.07 12.17 -0.71
CA GLU A 79 6.08 11.43 -1.96
C GLU A 79 5.47 12.25 -3.09
N GLN A 80 5.88 11.95 -4.32
CA GLN A 80 5.18 12.44 -5.50
C GLN A 80 3.77 11.86 -5.50
N TYR A 81 2.75 12.69 -5.70
CA TYR A 81 1.41 12.18 -5.92
C TYR A 81 1.34 11.47 -7.27
N ILE A 82 1.06 10.17 -7.24
CA ILE A 82 0.84 9.35 -8.43
C ILE A 82 -0.67 9.14 -8.60
N LYS A 83 -1.20 9.53 -9.76
CA LYS A 83 -2.59 9.24 -10.10
C LYS A 83 -2.68 7.83 -10.68
N GLY A 84 -3.48 6.96 -10.05
CA GLY A 84 -3.70 5.60 -10.50
C GLY A 84 -4.90 4.94 -9.84
N GLN A 85 -5.24 3.76 -10.33
CA GLN A 85 -6.21 2.86 -9.72
C GLN A 85 -5.56 2.18 -8.52
N GLU A 86 -6.21 2.19 -7.35
CA GLU A 86 -5.71 1.48 -6.17
C GLU A 86 -6.04 0.00 -6.29
N VAL A 87 -5.01 -0.85 -6.23
CA VAL A 87 -5.12 -2.29 -6.42
C VAL A 87 -4.39 -2.99 -5.29
N GLN A 88 -5.07 -3.91 -4.59
CA GLN A 88 -4.47 -4.71 -3.53
C GLN A 88 -4.31 -6.14 -3.97
N VAL A 89 -3.08 -6.64 -3.89
CA VAL A 89 -2.72 -8.01 -4.26
C VAL A 89 -2.57 -8.84 -2.98
N GLY A 90 -3.37 -9.89 -2.87
CA GLY A 90 -3.23 -10.88 -1.80
C GLY A 90 -2.12 -11.87 -2.16
N ILE A 91 -1.19 -12.10 -1.23
CA ILE A 91 -0.15 -13.12 -1.33
C ILE A 91 -0.35 -14.13 -0.21
N LEU A 92 -0.36 -15.42 -0.57
CA LEU A 92 -0.42 -16.54 0.37
C LEU A 92 0.60 -17.60 -0.06
N ASP A 93 1.46 -18.02 0.86
CA ASP A 93 2.53 -18.99 0.65
C ASP A 93 3.42 -18.67 -0.57
N ASN A 94 3.88 -17.41 -0.68
CA ASN A 94 4.66 -16.86 -1.81
C ASN A 94 3.92 -16.81 -3.16
N GLN A 95 2.62 -17.10 -3.21
CA GLN A 95 1.82 -17.06 -4.43
C GLN A 95 0.82 -15.91 -4.39
N PRO A 96 0.75 -15.08 -5.45
CA PRO A 96 -0.36 -14.17 -5.63
C PRO A 96 -1.67 -14.95 -5.81
N ILE A 97 -2.64 -14.70 -4.94
CA ILE A 97 -3.95 -15.38 -4.95
C ILE A 97 -5.04 -14.56 -5.62
N GLY A 98 -4.79 -13.27 -5.89
CA GLY A 98 -5.71 -12.40 -6.61
C GLY A 98 -5.42 -10.92 -6.38
N ALA A 99 -6.00 -10.07 -7.22
CA ALA A 99 -5.92 -8.63 -7.09
C ALA A 99 -7.33 -8.02 -7.12
N ILE A 100 -7.59 -7.12 -6.17
CA ILE A 100 -8.87 -6.41 -6.03
C ILE A 100 -8.63 -4.91 -6.22
N GLU A 101 -9.53 -4.25 -6.93
CA GLU A 101 -9.53 -2.78 -7.05
C GLU A 101 -10.33 -2.20 -5.89
N ILE A 102 -9.83 -1.09 -5.36
CA ILE A 102 -10.53 -0.28 -4.37
C ILE A 102 -10.90 1.04 -5.00
N VAL A 103 -12.19 1.33 -5.02
CA VAL A 103 -12.72 2.62 -5.47
C VAL A 103 -13.23 3.36 -4.24
N PRO A 104 -12.41 4.21 -3.60
CA PRO A 104 -12.89 5.04 -2.51
C PRO A 104 -13.95 6.02 -3.01
N LYS A 105 -14.97 6.30 -2.21
CA LYS A 105 -15.90 7.41 -2.48
C LYS A 105 -15.27 8.78 -2.23
N ASN A 106 -14.21 8.81 -1.42
CA ASN A 106 -13.39 9.98 -1.13
C ASN A 106 -12.24 10.11 -2.15
N GLU A 107 -11.50 11.23 -2.08
CA GLU A 107 -10.37 11.52 -2.98
C GLU A 107 -9.22 10.49 -2.89
N PHE A 108 -9.10 9.78 -1.76
CA PHE A 108 -8.17 8.67 -1.55
C PHE A 108 -8.71 7.70 -0.47
N TYR A 109 -8.10 6.52 -0.33
CA TYR A 109 -8.49 5.50 0.64
C TYR A 109 -7.98 5.85 2.06
N ASP A 110 -8.67 6.80 2.68
CA ASP A 110 -8.43 7.30 4.03
C ASP A 110 -8.99 6.35 5.13
N TYR A 111 -8.81 6.73 6.40
CA TYR A 111 -9.29 5.94 7.54
C TYR A 111 -10.81 5.74 7.51
N GLU A 112 -11.57 6.78 7.17
CA GLU A 112 -13.03 6.71 7.11
C GLU A 112 -13.49 5.75 6.01
N ALA A 113 -12.83 5.78 4.85
CA ALA A 113 -13.08 4.84 3.75
C ALA A 113 -12.74 3.38 4.09
N LYS A 114 -11.81 3.15 5.03
CA LYS A 114 -11.36 1.80 5.44
C LYS A 114 -12.27 1.11 6.45
N TYR A 115 -12.99 1.87 7.28
CA TYR A 115 -13.72 1.32 8.43
C TYR A 115 -15.21 1.67 8.48
N THR A 116 -15.68 2.53 7.58
CA THR A 116 -17.10 2.85 7.45
C THR A 116 -17.71 2.05 6.30
N ASP A 117 -18.73 1.25 6.62
CA ASP A 117 -19.40 0.42 5.63
C ASP A 117 -19.99 1.27 4.49
N GLY A 118 -19.77 0.83 3.25
CA GLY A 118 -20.22 1.54 2.04
C GLY A 118 -19.39 2.75 1.61
N MET A 119 -18.22 3.04 2.19
CA MET A 119 -17.36 4.18 1.78
C MET A 119 -16.30 3.85 0.73
N ALA A 120 -16.13 2.58 0.37
CA ALA A 120 -15.34 2.15 -0.79
C ALA A 120 -16.02 0.96 -1.48
N GLU A 121 -15.91 0.90 -2.80
CA GLU A 121 -16.35 -0.25 -3.59
C GLU A 121 -15.16 -1.19 -3.84
N HIS A 122 -15.36 -2.48 -3.59
CA HIS A 122 -14.37 -3.52 -3.83
C HIS A 122 -14.73 -4.27 -5.11
N ILE A 123 -13.86 -4.20 -6.12
CA ILE A 123 -14.13 -4.81 -7.42
C ILE A 123 -13.11 -5.92 -7.66
N PHE A 124 -13.62 -7.16 -7.68
CA PHE A 124 -12.84 -8.35 -7.93
C PHE A 124 -13.33 -9.09 -9.19
N PRO A 125 -12.45 -9.47 -10.12
CA PRO A 125 -11.03 -9.07 -10.17
C PRO A 125 -10.90 -7.55 -10.40
N ALA A 126 -9.77 -6.96 -10.01
CA ALA A 126 -9.46 -5.58 -10.34
C ALA A 126 -9.68 -5.31 -11.85
N ARG A 127 -10.29 -4.17 -12.23
CA ARG A 127 -10.69 -3.87 -13.62
C ARG A 127 -9.50 -3.43 -14.48
N LEU A 128 -8.52 -4.32 -14.59
CA LEU A 128 -7.35 -4.18 -15.44
C LEU A 128 -7.51 -5.09 -16.65
N ASP A 129 -6.89 -4.74 -17.77
CA ASP A 129 -6.74 -5.71 -18.86
C ASP A 129 -5.90 -6.91 -18.40
N LYS A 130 -5.96 -7.99 -19.18
CA LYS A 130 -5.36 -9.27 -18.79
C LYS A 130 -3.86 -9.15 -18.50
N ASP A 131 -3.13 -8.41 -19.32
CA ASP A 131 -1.67 -8.32 -19.21
C ASP A 131 -1.27 -7.45 -18.02
N LEU A 132 -1.97 -6.34 -17.81
CA LEU A 132 -1.78 -5.45 -16.68
C LEU A 132 -2.18 -6.10 -15.35
N TYR A 133 -3.25 -6.91 -15.34
CA TYR A 133 -3.63 -7.70 -14.17
C TYR A 133 -2.53 -8.70 -13.81
N GLN A 134 -1.97 -9.42 -14.78
CA GLN A 134 -0.84 -10.32 -14.54
C GLN A 134 0.40 -9.56 -14.06
N LYS A 135 0.69 -8.40 -14.63
CA LYS A 135 1.78 -7.52 -14.18
C LYS A 135 1.58 -7.09 -12.72
N ALA A 136 0.36 -6.73 -12.31
CA ALA A 136 0.06 -6.39 -10.92
C ALA A 136 0.30 -7.58 -9.97
N LEU A 137 -0.15 -8.79 -10.34
CA LEU A 137 0.12 -10.01 -9.54
C LEU A 137 1.62 -10.29 -9.41
N LEU A 138 2.37 -10.22 -10.51
CA LEU A 138 3.82 -10.40 -10.52
C LEU A 138 4.52 -9.37 -9.64
N THR A 139 4.15 -8.09 -9.78
CA THR A 139 4.67 -6.98 -8.96
C THR A 139 4.41 -7.24 -7.47
N GLY A 140 3.20 -7.67 -7.11
CA GLY A 140 2.86 -8.03 -5.72
C GLY A 140 3.71 -9.17 -5.17
N GLY A 141 3.87 -10.25 -5.95
CA GLY A 141 4.69 -11.40 -5.56
C GLY A 141 6.19 -11.09 -5.47
N GLU A 142 6.71 -10.25 -6.36
CA GLU A 142 8.09 -9.74 -6.29
C GLU A 142 8.30 -8.84 -5.07
N THR A 143 7.35 -7.96 -4.76
CA THR A 143 7.39 -7.08 -3.60
C THR A 143 7.43 -7.89 -2.29
N HIS A 144 6.57 -8.90 -2.16
CA HIS A 144 6.56 -9.81 -1.01
C HIS A 144 7.93 -10.47 -0.80
N ARG A 145 8.53 -10.98 -1.89
CA ARG A 145 9.85 -11.64 -1.86
C ARG A 145 10.98 -10.65 -1.57
N ALA A 146 10.93 -9.44 -2.12
CA ALA A 146 11.94 -8.40 -1.92
C ALA A 146 12.09 -8.00 -0.45
N LEU A 147 11.00 -8.04 0.32
CA LEU A 147 11.01 -7.80 1.76
C LEU A 147 11.30 -9.05 2.61
N GLY A 148 11.50 -10.21 1.99
CA GLY A 148 11.65 -11.49 2.70
C GLY A 148 10.39 -11.89 3.49
N CYS A 149 9.21 -11.43 3.06
CA CYS A 149 7.96 -11.82 3.69
C CYS A 149 7.69 -13.33 3.54
N ARG A 150 6.87 -13.86 4.44
CA ARG A 150 6.48 -15.28 4.48
C ARG A 150 5.05 -15.41 4.99
N GLY A 151 4.46 -16.59 4.80
CA GLY A 151 3.07 -16.86 5.18
C GLY A 151 2.14 -16.08 4.26
N TYR A 152 1.75 -14.88 4.66
CA TYR A 152 0.83 -14.06 3.89
C TYR A 152 1.15 -12.58 3.98
N SER A 153 0.73 -11.84 2.97
CA SER A 153 0.73 -10.38 3.00
C SER A 153 -0.29 -9.84 2.03
N ARG A 154 -0.57 -8.54 2.16
CA ARG A 154 -1.25 -7.77 1.15
C ARG A 154 -0.31 -6.69 0.63
N VAL A 155 -0.19 -6.58 -0.69
CA VAL A 155 0.64 -5.55 -1.34
C VAL A 155 -0.29 -4.54 -1.98
N ASP A 156 -0.14 -3.28 -1.59
CA ASP A 156 -1.00 -2.20 -2.04
C ASP A 156 -0.27 -1.46 -3.17
N LEU A 157 -0.92 -1.33 -4.32
CA LEU A 157 -0.38 -0.78 -5.57
C LEU A 157 -1.20 0.41 -6.07
N LEU A 158 -0.54 1.35 -6.73
CA LEU A 158 -1.18 2.28 -7.66
C LEU A 158 -0.86 1.87 -9.09
N VAL A 159 -1.90 1.60 -9.87
CA VAL A 159 -1.79 1.26 -11.30
C VAL A 159 -2.14 2.47 -12.15
N THR A 160 -1.15 3.03 -12.85
CA THR A 160 -1.35 4.23 -13.67
C THR A 160 -2.04 3.91 -14.99
N ALA A 161 -2.61 4.93 -15.64
CA ALA A 161 -3.17 4.79 -16.98
C ALA A 161 -2.12 4.38 -18.04
N ALA A 162 -0.83 4.57 -17.77
CA ALA A 162 0.27 4.11 -18.61
C ALA A 162 0.64 2.63 -18.38
N GLY A 163 -0.06 1.94 -17.47
CA GLY A 163 0.18 0.52 -17.16
C GLY A 163 1.38 0.28 -16.24
N GLU A 164 1.78 1.28 -15.43
CA GLU A 164 2.83 1.13 -14.43
C GLU A 164 2.23 0.78 -13.07
N CYS A 165 2.88 -0.13 -12.33
CA CYS A 165 2.45 -0.57 -11.00
C CYS A 165 3.42 -0.03 -9.96
N PHE A 166 3.01 1.02 -9.25
CA PHE A 166 3.78 1.61 -8.15
C PHE A 166 3.40 0.95 -6.83
N VAL A 167 4.38 0.39 -6.13
CA VAL A 167 4.21 -0.19 -4.79
C VAL A 167 4.06 0.95 -3.78
N LEU A 168 2.94 0.95 -3.06
CA LEU A 168 2.68 1.87 -1.95
C LEU A 168 3.25 1.32 -0.65
N GLU A 169 2.80 0.13 -0.26
CA GLU A 169 3.18 -0.53 0.98
C GLU A 169 2.91 -2.03 0.95
N VAL A 170 3.44 -2.74 1.95
CA VAL A 170 3.13 -4.14 2.23
C VAL A 170 2.55 -4.23 3.63
N ASN A 171 1.38 -4.84 3.73
CA ASN A 171 0.77 -5.19 4.99
C ASN A 171 1.04 -6.68 5.29
N THR A 172 1.88 -6.95 6.30
CA THR A 172 2.25 -8.31 6.74
C THR A 172 1.29 -8.89 7.77
N LEU A 173 0.33 -8.11 8.25
CA LEU A 173 -0.76 -8.54 9.13
C LEU A 173 -2.06 -7.84 8.67
N PRO A 174 -2.52 -8.12 7.44
CA PRO A 174 -3.73 -7.50 6.92
C PRO A 174 -4.93 -7.85 7.80
N GLY A 175 -5.94 -6.98 7.78
CA GLY A 175 -7.19 -7.22 8.51
C GLY A 175 -7.82 -8.57 8.14
N MET A 176 -8.47 -9.19 9.12
CA MET A 176 -9.11 -10.50 9.02
C MET A 176 -10.58 -10.47 9.46
N THR A 177 -11.24 -9.31 9.36
CA THR A 177 -12.69 -9.17 9.61
C THR A 177 -13.49 -9.51 8.34
N SER A 178 -14.82 -9.61 8.46
CA SER A 178 -15.72 -9.84 7.32
C SER A 178 -15.66 -8.76 6.24
N LEU A 179 -15.22 -7.55 6.58
CA LEU A 179 -15.04 -6.42 5.65
C LEU A 179 -13.58 -6.29 5.16
N SER A 180 -12.69 -7.18 5.60
CA SER A 180 -11.29 -7.09 5.24
C SER A 180 -11.01 -7.67 3.87
N LEU A 181 -10.16 -6.96 3.12
CA LEU A 181 -9.85 -7.27 1.73
C LEU A 181 -9.07 -8.56 1.54
N PHE A 182 -8.20 -8.94 2.48
CA PHE A 182 -7.40 -10.15 2.33
C PHE A 182 -8.25 -11.44 2.36
N PRO A 183 -9.18 -11.62 3.34
CA PRO A 183 -10.19 -12.67 3.26
C PRO A 183 -11.03 -12.65 1.98
N GLU A 184 -11.45 -11.48 1.51
CA GLU A 184 -12.23 -11.35 0.28
C GLU A 184 -11.44 -11.81 -0.96
N ILE A 185 -10.17 -11.42 -1.07
CA ILE A 185 -9.26 -11.87 -2.13
C ILE A 185 -9.08 -13.40 -2.06
N ALA A 186 -8.91 -13.97 -0.86
CA ALA A 186 -8.76 -15.41 -0.70
C ALA A 186 -10.01 -16.19 -1.13
N ALA A 187 -11.19 -15.71 -0.74
CA ALA A 187 -12.46 -16.34 -1.13
C ALA A 187 -12.68 -16.27 -2.64
N LYS A 188 -12.50 -15.10 -3.26
CA LYS A 188 -12.80 -14.90 -4.69
C LYS A 188 -11.70 -15.39 -5.62
N GLY A 189 -10.44 -15.34 -5.18
CA GLY A 189 -9.26 -15.65 -6.00
C GLY A 189 -8.70 -17.06 -5.80
N ALA A 190 -8.79 -17.61 -4.58
CA ALA A 190 -8.32 -18.96 -4.26
C ALA A 190 -9.45 -19.93 -3.87
N GLY A 191 -10.70 -19.47 -3.79
CA GLY A 191 -11.84 -20.30 -3.42
C GLY A 191 -11.83 -20.76 -1.96
N LEU A 192 -11.08 -20.08 -1.09
CA LEU A 192 -10.93 -20.45 0.32
C LEU A 192 -12.02 -19.80 1.18
N SER A 193 -12.71 -20.60 1.99
CA SER A 193 -13.49 -20.07 3.11
C SER A 193 -12.58 -19.37 4.13
N PHE A 194 -13.18 -18.58 5.02
CA PHE A 194 -12.42 -17.89 6.06
C PHE A 194 -11.71 -18.88 6.99
N GLU A 195 -12.39 -19.96 7.36
CA GLU A 195 -11.87 -21.03 8.20
C GLU A 195 -10.69 -21.73 7.51
N GLU A 196 -10.82 -22.06 6.22
CA GLU A 196 -9.73 -22.67 5.44
C GLU A 196 -8.53 -21.74 5.31
N LEU A 197 -8.77 -20.43 5.12
CA LEU A 197 -7.71 -19.43 5.08
C LEU A 197 -6.94 -19.38 6.41
N VAL A 198 -7.65 -19.33 7.54
CA VAL A 198 -7.04 -19.30 8.88
C VAL A 198 -6.23 -20.57 9.13
N VAL A 199 -6.79 -21.75 8.81
CA VAL A 199 -6.07 -23.02 8.93
C VAL A 199 -4.80 -23.00 8.09
N LYS A 200 -4.88 -22.57 6.82
CA LYS A 200 -3.74 -22.52 5.92
C LYS A 200 -2.63 -21.57 6.40
N ILE A 201 -2.98 -20.41 6.96
CA ILE A 201 -2.02 -19.48 7.57
C ILE A 201 -1.31 -20.12 8.77
N VAL A 202 -2.06 -20.85 9.62
CA VAL A 202 -1.49 -21.54 10.79
C VAL A 202 -0.58 -22.69 10.35
N GLU A 203 -0.98 -23.47 9.34
CA GLU A 203 -0.18 -24.58 8.81
C GLU A 203 1.14 -24.11 8.18
N SER A 204 1.13 -22.96 7.50
CA SER A 204 2.35 -22.38 6.91
C SER A 204 3.21 -21.59 7.92
N SER A 205 2.71 -21.39 9.15
CA SER A 205 3.46 -20.78 10.24
C SER A 205 4.45 -21.78 10.84
N SER A 206 5.71 -21.74 10.42
CA SER A 206 6.77 -22.57 10.99
C SER A 206 7.84 -21.75 11.71
N LEU A 207 8.39 -22.33 12.79
CA LEU A 207 9.56 -21.77 13.50
C LEU A 207 10.89 -22.06 12.78
N THR A 208 10.84 -22.83 11.69
CA THR A 208 12.03 -23.29 10.98
C THR A 208 12.17 -22.58 9.63
N ASN A 209 13.34 -21.98 9.38
CA ASN A 209 13.70 -21.42 8.08
C ASN A 209 14.02 -22.57 7.09
N ARG A 210 13.02 -23.35 6.67
CA ARG A 210 13.18 -24.31 5.58
C ARG A 210 12.70 -23.73 4.27
#